data_AF-A0A2K8UEN0-F1
#
_entry.id   AF-A0A2K8UEN0-F1
#
_cell.length_a   1.000
_cell.length_b   1.000
_cell.length_c   1.000
_cell.angle_alpha   90.00
_cell.angle_beta   90.00
_cell.angle_gamma   90.00
#
_symmetry.space_group_name_H-M   'P 1'
#
loop_
_entity.id
_entity.type
_entity.pdbx_description
1 polymer ?
#
loop_
_entity_poly.entity_id
_entity_poly.type
_entity_poly.pdbx_seq_one_letter_code
_entity_poly.pdbx_strand_id
1 'polypeptide(L)'
;MLAVIGRDWLRAADAGSGRRLDAPRDYVRTEIEIALARGIPLVPVLLEGVAMPLERDLPDSIKALADRQGTTVHAAGAHFRGHMDRLIRGIERLAEHPHPAAPPAVGSAARTGAAPSNDLESKASTSAPTAKAEALDSRGPVGSAVRTSDPASAALPGRTIKPPAPAPKTEPLLAELADPATKTERRLEIGDQLAELGDPRPGVGLDSDGRPAIGWVEIPAGSFLYGAKKERRDNDAFRIGRVPITNVQYQAFIAAGGYTENRWWEGLERRIESPIEPNWEQPNRPRERVYWCEAMAYCAWLSDTLQLDVRLPTEWEWERAARGTDGREYPWGDGYRAGYANINETNQEAGPSYLQQTTAVGTYPQAVAWMERSGIQVPARCRLGYRMPARPPRISLRSIRATLATAS
;
A
#
# COMPACT_ATOMS: atom_id res chain seq x y z
N MET A 1 19.15 -1.61 16.15
CA MET A 1 18.06 -2.61 16.15
C MET A 1 16.74 -1.89 15.90
N LEU A 2 15.86 -2.48 15.09
CA LEU A 2 14.46 -2.04 14.96
C LEU A 2 13.55 -3.00 15.72
N ALA A 3 12.65 -2.47 16.55
CA ALA A 3 11.61 -3.25 17.22
C ALA A 3 10.26 -2.98 16.55
N VAL A 4 9.80 -3.88 15.69
CA VAL A 4 8.55 -3.71 14.94
C VAL A 4 7.36 -4.15 15.79
N ILE A 5 6.50 -3.20 16.15
CA ILE A 5 5.37 -3.38 17.06
C ILE A 5 4.08 -3.22 16.27
N GLY A 6 3.38 -4.34 16.05
CA GLY A 6 2.06 -4.40 15.42
C GLY A 6 0.92 -4.58 16.42
N ARG A 7 -0.32 -4.53 15.92
CA ARG A 7 -1.56 -4.56 16.72
C ARG A 7 -1.65 -5.72 17.72
N ASP A 8 -1.15 -6.89 17.33
CA ASP A 8 -1.18 -8.11 18.15
C ASP A 8 0.12 -8.38 18.91
N TRP A 9 1.09 -7.46 18.92
CA TRP A 9 2.43 -7.69 19.50
C TRP A 9 2.37 -8.03 21.00
N LEU A 10 1.56 -7.30 21.78
CA LEU A 10 1.28 -7.59 23.20
C LEU A 10 0.37 -8.82 23.44
N ARG A 11 -0.28 -9.35 22.40
CA ARG A 11 -1.30 -10.42 22.52
C ARG A 11 -0.90 -11.72 21.83
N ALA A 12 0.22 -11.74 21.12
CA ALA A 12 0.75 -12.93 20.48
C ALA A 12 1.02 -14.02 21.53
N ALA A 13 0.47 -15.20 21.33
CA ALA A 13 0.59 -16.37 22.20
C ALA A 13 0.81 -17.61 21.32
N ASP A 14 1.47 -18.64 21.86
CA ASP A 14 1.56 -19.94 21.20
C ASP A 14 0.49 -20.89 21.77
N ALA A 15 0.19 -21.98 21.04
CA ALA A 15 -0.88 -22.90 21.44
C ALA A 15 -0.55 -23.58 22.79
N GLY A 16 -1.26 -23.19 23.85
CA GLY A 16 -1.09 -23.74 25.21
C GLY A 16 -0.07 -23.01 26.09
N SER A 17 0.54 -21.91 25.63
CA SER A 17 1.33 -21.01 26.47
C SER A 17 0.67 -19.63 26.59
N GLY A 18 1.15 -18.81 27.53
CA GLY A 18 0.69 -17.44 27.72
C GLY A 18 1.14 -16.49 26.59
N ARG A 19 1.27 -15.19 26.89
CA ARG A 19 1.83 -14.26 25.91
C ARG A 19 3.26 -14.69 25.58
N ARG A 20 3.63 -14.64 24.30
CA ARG A 20 4.97 -14.95 23.83
C ARG A 20 6.03 -14.09 24.51
N LEU A 21 5.74 -12.81 24.73
CA LEU A 21 6.64 -11.91 25.46
C LEU A 21 6.90 -12.36 26.90
N ASP A 22 6.08 -13.22 27.50
CA ASP A 22 6.34 -13.80 28.83
C ASP A 22 7.07 -15.16 28.75
N ALA A 23 7.17 -15.78 27.56
CA ALA A 23 7.77 -17.10 27.39
C ALA A 23 9.31 -17.05 27.50
N PRO A 24 9.98 -17.87 28.36
CA PRO A 24 11.43 -17.77 28.60
C PRO A 24 12.36 -17.89 27.39
N ARG A 25 11.86 -18.36 26.23
CA ARG A 25 12.61 -18.53 24.98
C ARG A 25 12.05 -17.75 23.79
N ASP A 26 11.24 -16.71 24.01
CA ASP A 26 10.83 -15.85 22.90
C ASP A 26 11.98 -14.97 22.41
N TYR A 27 12.40 -15.22 21.18
CA TYR A 27 13.49 -14.52 20.52
C TYR A 27 13.28 -12.99 20.42
N VAL A 28 12.03 -12.50 20.32
CA VAL A 28 11.79 -11.06 20.20
C VAL A 28 12.10 -10.36 21.52
N ARG A 29 11.68 -10.94 22.67
CA ARG A 29 12.09 -10.42 23.97
C ARG A 29 13.61 -10.49 24.14
N THR A 30 14.24 -11.64 23.89
CA THR A 30 15.68 -11.83 24.10
C THR A 30 16.55 -10.87 23.27
N GLU A 31 16.21 -10.61 22.00
CA GLU A 31 16.96 -9.63 21.20
C GLU A 31 16.79 -8.19 21.73
N ILE A 32 15.60 -7.83 22.23
CA ILE A 32 15.36 -6.52 22.86
C ILE A 32 16.13 -6.39 24.19
N GLU A 33 16.14 -7.44 25.03
CA GLU A 33 16.94 -7.50 26.26
C GLU A 33 18.43 -7.28 25.96
N ILE A 34 18.96 -7.98 24.95
CA ILE A 34 20.37 -7.87 24.53
C ILE A 34 20.68 -6.46 24.00
N ALA A 35 19.79 -5.87 23.20
CA ALA A 35 19.98 -4.53 22.66
C ALA A 35 19.99 -3.46 23.77
N LEU A 36 19.05 -3.54 24.72
CA LEU A 36 19.00 -2.67 25.89
C LEU A 36 20.25 -2.82 26.76
N ALA A 37 20.64 -4.06 27.10
CA ALA A 37 21.78 -4.35 27.98
C ALA A 37 23.14 -3.96 27.36
N ARG A 38 23.26 -4.00 26.03
CA ARG A 38 24.49 -3.61 25.29
C ARG A 38 24.49 -2.15 24.82
N GLY A 39 23.48 -1.36 25.17
CA GLY A 39 23.36 0.03 24.73
C GLY A 39 23.21 0.20 23.21
N ILE A 40 22.77 -0.83 22.49
CA ILE A 40 22.58 -0.79 21.04
C ILE A 40 21.41 0.15 20.73
N PRO A 41 21.53 1.10 19.78
CA PRO A 41 20.42 1.96 19.37
C PRO A 41 19.18 1.14 19.00
N LEU A 42 18.10 1.33 19.76
CA LEU A 42 16.85 0.59 19.65
C LEU A 42 15.73 1.55 19.26
N VAL A 43 15.23 1.39 18.02
CA VAL A 43 14.17 2.24 17.47
C VAL A 43 12.88 1.43 17.37
N PRO A 44 11.82 1.76 18.14
CA PRO A 44 10.51 1.17 17.96
C PRO A 44 9.88 1.65 16.64
N VAL A 45 9.30 0.72 15.89
CA VAL A 45 8.55 0.98 14.65
C VAL A 45 7.12 0.52 14.87
N LEU A 46 6.23 1.48 15.10
CA LEU A 46 4.82 1.29 15.42
C LEU A 46 4.02 1.15 14.13
N LEU A 47 3.42 -0.02 13.88
CA LEU A 47 2.64 -0.25 12.67
C LEU A 47 1.17 0.19 12.83
N GLU A 48 0.56 0.73 11.77
CA GLU A 48 -0.88 1.02 11.69
C GLU A 48 -1.44 1.88 12.83
N GLY A 49 -0.67 2.88 13.29
CA GLY A 49 -1.10 3.80 14.35
C GLY A 49 -1.19 3.17 15.74
N VAL A 50 -0.58 1.99 15.95
CA VAL A 50 -0.51 1.35 17.28
C VAL A 50 0.26 2.24 18.24
N ALA A 51 -0.31 2.48 19.42
CA ALA A 51 0.36 3.22 20.49
C ALA A 51 1.55 2.44 21.07
N MET A 52 2.54 3.16 21.60
CA MET A 52 3.67 2.55 22.30
C MET A 52 3.17 1.75 23.52
N PRO A 53 3.66 0.51 23.77
CA PRO A 53 3.33 -0.25 24.97
C PRO A 53 3.69 0.50 26.26
N LEU A 54 2.87 0.36 27.30
CA LEU A 54 3.19 0.90 28.62
C LEU A 54 4.09 -0.08 29.39
N GLU A 55 4.91 0.42 30.32
CA GLU A 55 5.78 -0.43 31.16
C GLU A 55 5.02 -1.60 31.83
N ARG A 56 3.78 -1.36 32.30
CA ARG A 56 2.95 -2.38 32.94
C ARG A 56 2.53 -3.53 32.02
N ASP A 57 2.56 -3.32 30.71
CA ASP A 57 2.21 -4.34 29.72
C ASP A 57 3.43 -5.20 29.35
N LEU A 58 4.64 -4.79 29.75
CA LEU A 58 5.93 -5.37 29.39
C LEU A 58 6.54 -6.21 30.54
N PRO A 59 7.25 -7.30 30.22
CA PRO A 59 8.15 -7.98 31.16
C PRO A 59 9.22 -7.01 31.71
N ASP A 60 9.60 -7.17 32.98
CA ASP A 60 10.55 -6.30 33.69
C ASP A 60 11.86 -6.07 32.91
N SER A 61 12.37 -7.11 32.25
CA SER A 61 13.61 -7.09 31.48
C SER A 61 13.60 -6.21 30.24
N ILE A 62 12.41 -5.83 29.73
CA ILE A 62 12.27 -4.96 28.55
C ILE A 62 11.43 -3.70 28.80
N LYS A 63 11.12 -3.33 30.06
CA LYS A 63 10.34 -2.12 30.38
C LYS A 63 10.92 -0.84 29.76
N ALA A 64 12.25 -0.71 29.74
CA ALA A 64 12.98 0.39 29.11
C ALA A 64 12.86 0.47 27.57
N LEU A 65 12.03 -0.38 26.96
CA LEU A 65 11.49 -0.19 25.61
C LEU A 65 10.43 0.93 25.60
N ALA A 66 9.56 1.03 26.63
CA ALA A 66 8.48 2.02 26.68
C ALA A 66 8.98 3.47 26.66
N ASP A 67 10.16 3.72 27.23
CA ASP A 67 10.84 5.03 27.23
C ASP A 67 11.43 5.44 25.87
N ARG A 68 11.39 4.56 24.86
CA ARG A 68 12.00 4.81 23.55
C ARG A 68 11.06 5.59 22.65
N GLN A 69 11.60 6.62 21.99
CA GLN A 69 10.89 7.38 20.96
C GLN A 69 10.60 6.48 19.75
N GLY A 70 9.37 5.98 19.65
CA GLY A 70 8.91 5.22 18.49
C GLY A 70 8.64 6.10 17.27
N THR A 71 8.86 5.54 16.08
CA THR A 71 8.33 6.10 14.84
C THR A 71 7.11 5.31 14.39
N THR A 72 6.09 5.99 13.85
CA THR A 72 4.89 5.32 13.32
C THR A 72 5.03 5.12 11.81
N VAL A 73 4.75 3.91 11.36
CA VAL A 73 4.72 3.54 9.94
C VAL A 73 3.33 2.98 9.63
N HIS A 74 2.57 3.74 8.85
CA HIS A 74 1.33 3.27 8.24
C HIS A 74 1.67 2.65 6.88
N ALA A 75 1.30 1.38 6.66
CA ALA A 75 1.55 0.66 5.42
C ALA A 75 0.52 0.97 4.32
N ALA A 76 -0.50 1.78 4.61
CA ALA A 76 -1.50 2.26 3.66
C ALA A 76 -1.22 3.72 3.22
N GLY A 77 -1.12 3.93 1.89
CA GLY A 77 -1.12 5.25 1.24
C GLY A 77 0.25 5.94 1.06
N ALA A 78 0.25 7.08 0.37
CA ALA A 78 1.42 7.93 0.05
C ALA A 78 2.41 8.16 1.20
N HIS A 79 1.92 8.16 2.44
CA HIS A 79 2.74 8.43 3.62
C HIS A 79 3.71 7.29 3.96
N PHE A 80 3.55 6.07 3.44
CA PHE A 80 4.48 4.97 3.72
C PHE A 80 5.91 5.31 3.30
N ARG A 81 6.12 5.81 2.07
CA ARG A 81 7.45 6.23 1.59
C ARG A 81 8.00 7.36 2.46
N GLY A 82 7.21 8.40 2.75
CA GLY A 82 7.64 9.49 3.64
C GLY A 82 7.99 9.07 5.07
N HIS A 83 7.28 8.09 5.64
CA HIS A 83 7.59 7.50 6.94
C HIS A 83 8.86 6.64 6.90
N MET A 84 9.03 5.82 5.86
CA MET A 84 10.23 5.01 5.66
C MET A 84 11.46 5.88 5.41
N ASP A 85 11.37 6.92 4.57
CA ASP A 85 12.46 7.88 4.34
C ASP A 85 12.84 8.63 5.62
N ARG A 86 11.86 8.96 6.48
CA ARG A 86 12.10 9.57 7.80
C ARG A 86 12.79 8.60 8.75
N LEU A 87 12.42 7.32 8.74
CA LEU A 87 13.06 6.27 9.52
C LEU A 87 14.50 6.01 9.04
N ILE A 88 14.72 5.89 7.73
CA ILE A 88 16.05 5.72 7.10
C ILE A 88 16.96 6.88 7.49
N ARG A 89 16.55 8.14 7.26
CA ARG A 89 17.28 9.34 7.71
C ARG A 89 17.47 9.44 9.21
N GLY A 90 16.69 8.71 10.01
CA GLY A 90 16.86 8.61 11.46
C GLY A 90 17.95 7.59 11.83
N ILE A 91 17.94 6.43 11.17
CA ILE A 91 18.96 5.37 11.34
C ILE A 91 20.33 5.86 10.85
N GLU A 92 20.39 6.51 9.69
CA GLU A 92 21.63 7.08 9.13
C GLU A 92 22.26 8.08 10.10
N ARG A 93 21.49 9.03 10.64
CA ARG A 93 21.98 9.97 11.65
C ARG A 93 22.47 9.29 12.93
N LEU A 94 21.83 8.19 13.37
CA LEU A 94 22.28 7.40 14.52
C LEU A 94 23.56 6.59 14.23
N ALA A 95 23.85 6.28 12.95
CA ALA A 95 25.07 5.61 12.53
C ALA A 95 26.24 6.61 12.34
N GLU A 96 25.96 7.79 11.79
CA GLU A 96 26.93 8.89 11.63
C GLU A 96 27.33 9.54 12.95
N HIS A 97 26.36 9.68 13.87
CA HIS A 97 26.54 10.28 15.19
C HIS A 97 26.09 9.30 16.28
N PRO A 98 26.92 8.30 16.62
CA PRO A 98 26.64 7.40 17.72
C PRO A 98 26.46 8.23 19.01
N HIS A 99 25.28 8.14 19.62
CA HIS A 99 25.05 8.80 20.90
C HIS A 99 26.07 8.23 21.91
N PRO A 100 26.76 9.06 22.73
CA PRO A 100 27.70 8.54 23.70
C PRO A 100 27.01 7.50 24.57
N ALA A 101 27.66 6.35 24.76
CA ALA A 101 27.11 5.28 25.58
C ALA A 101 26.67 5.87 26.93
N ALA A 102 25.40 5.67 27.28
CA ALA A 102 24.89 6.10 28.57
C ALA A 102 25.81 5.49 29.65
N PRO A 103 26.26 6.29 30.65
CA PRO A 103 27.12 5.75 31.70
C PRO A 103 26.41 4.56 32.36
N PRO A 104 27.14 3.49 32.72
CA PRO A 104 26.53 2.30 33.30
C PRO A 104 25.69 2.71 34.50
N ALA A 105 24.49 2.16 34.60
CA ALA A 105 23.55 2.50 35.66
C ALA A 105 24.17 2.21 37.02
N VAL A 106 24.65 3.27 37.68
CA VAL A 106 25.10 3.20 39.08
C VAL A 106 23.90 2.75 39.88
N GLY A 107 24.04 1.62 40.57
CA GLY A 107 22.92 0.92 41.20
C GLY A 107 22.10 1.86 42.06
N SER A 108 20.77 1.84 41.85
CA SER A 108 19.82 2.59 42.67
C SER A 108 19.80 1.99 44.08
N ALA A 109 20.74 2.46 44.91
CA ALA A 109 20.69 2.26 46.35
C ALA A 109 19.44 2.97 46.88
N ALA A 110 18.47 2.16 47.32
CA ALA A 110 17.18 2.65 47.79
C ALA A 110 17.35 3.72 48.88
N ARG A 111 16.67 4.85 48.71
CA ARG A 111 16.36 5.76 49.83
C ARG A 111 14.87 6.04 49.85
N THR A 112 14.20 5.27 50.70
CA THR A 112 12.87 5.53 51.23
C THR A 112 12.75 6.97 51.72
N GLY A 113 11.68 7.66 51.32
CA GLY A 113 11.36 8.97 51.86
C GLY A 113 10.83 8.87 53.30
N ALA A 114 11.46 9.60 54.20
CA ALA A 114 10.91 9.99 55.50
C ALA A 114 11.48 11.36 55.88
N ALA A 115 10.62 12.36 56.03
CA ALA A 115 10.91 13.59 56.76
C ALA A 115 10.65 13.32 58.27
N PRO A 116 11.29 14.03 59.21
CA PRO A 116 10.90 15.42 59.47
C PRO A 116 12.06 16.39 59.79
N SER A 117 11.66 17.64 60.04
CA SER A 117 12.45 18.84 60.33
C SER A 117 13.27 18.82 61.62
N ASN A 118 14.43 19.50 61.65
CA ASN A 118 14.59 20.79 62.34
C ASN A 118 16.02 21.39 62.19
N ASP A 119 16.09 22.69 62.51
CA ASP A 119 17.21 23.63 62.38
C ASP A 119 18.55 23.24 63.05
N LEU A 120 19.67 23.75 62.50
CA LEU A 120 20.55 24.69 63.23
C LEU A 120 21.65 25.30 62.32
N GLU A 121 22.22 26.42 62.78
CA GLU A 121 23.07 27.35 62.03
C GLU A 121 24.53 26.86 61.82
N SER A 122 25.21 27.31 60.75
CA SER A 122 26.30 28.30 60.88
C SER A 122 27.05 28.68 59.58
N LYS A 123 27.32 29.99 59.48
CA LYS A 123 28.37 30.76 58.77
C LYS A 123 29.53 29.94 58.15
N ALA A 124 30.10 30.24 56.98
CA ALA A 124 30.62 31.55 56.56
C ALA A 124 31.08 31.58 55.08
N SER A 125 31.34 32.80 54.55
CA SER A 125 32.43 33.25 53.63
C SER A 125 33.05 32.27 52.60
N THR A 126 33.37 32.63 51.35
CA THR A 126 33.48 33.94 50.65
C THR A 126 33.75 33.71 49.16
N SER A 127 33.22 34.53 48.25
CA SER A 127 33.97 35.09 47.09
C SER A 127 33.09 35.91 46.10
N ALA A 128 33.50 37.16 45.91
CA ALA A 128 33.26 38.04 44.75
C ALA A 128 34.46 39.02 44.72
N PRO A 129 34.96 39.50 43.56
CA PRO A 129 34.24 40.40 42.63
C PRO A 129 34.25 39.88 41.16
N THR A 130 33.44 40.32 40.20
CA THR A 130 32.76 41.60 39.85
C THR A 130 33.60 42.60 39.03
N ALA A 131 33.42 42.55 37.70
CA ALA A 131 33.60 43.60 36.67
C ALA A 131 32.98 43.00 35.37
N LYS A 132 32.03 43.55 34.58
CA LYS A 132 31.60 44.93 34.21
C LYS A 132 32.74 45.79 33.64
N ALA A 133 32.67 46.39 32.45
CA ALA A 133 31.63 46.46 31.41
C ALA A 133 32.32 46.66 30.01
N GLU A 134 31.79 47.22 28.90
CA GLU A 134 30.50 47.85 28.51
C GLU A 134 30.36 47.70 26.96
N ALA A 135 29.24 47.24 26.39
CA ALA A 135 28.19 48.02 25.70
C ALA A 135 28.62 49.08 24.66
N LEU A 136 28.14 48.93 23.41
CA LEU A 136 27.76 50.08 22.56
C LEU A 136 26.56 49.74 21.65
N ASP A 137 25.65 50.72 21.49
CA ASP A 137 24.34 50.67 20.84
C ASP A 137 24.38 51.07 19.36
N SER A 138 23.54 50.44 18.52
CA SER A 138 22.66 51.19 17.59
C SER A 138 21.56 50.32 16.96
N ARG A 139 20.32 50.47 17.49
CA ARG A 139 19.03 50.75 16.79
C ARG A 139 18.84 50.21 15.34
N GLY A 140 17.69 49.65 14.93
CA GLY A 140 16.32 49.71 15.46
C GLY A 140 15.34 48.83 14.63
N PRO A 141 14.00 48.94 14.83
CA PRO A 141 13.09 47.77 14.75
C PRO A 141 12.11 47.75 13.55
N VAL A 142 11.02 46.95 13.70
CA VAL A 142 9.85 46.70 12.82
C VAL A 142 10.02 45.47 11.90
N GLY A 143 9.09 44.51 11.85
CA GLY A 143 7.84 44.34 12.58
C GLY A 143 7.12 43.04 12.18
N SER A 144 6.34 42.46 13.09
CA SER A 144 5.61 41.19 12.83
C SER A 144 4.51 41.38 11.78
N ALA A 145 4.44 40.46 10.81
CA ALA A 145 3.30 40.33 9.91
C ALA A 145 3.07 38.85 9.58
N VAL A 146 2.45 38.13 10.52
CA VAL A 146 1.79 36.85 10.25
C VAL A 146 0.76 37.08 9.13
N ARG A 147 0.96 36.45 7.97
CA ARG A 147 -0.07 36.32 6.95
C ARG A 147 -0.67 34.92 7.01
N THR A 148 -1.79 34.81 7.71
CA THR A 148 -2.78 33.76 7.48
C THR A 148 -3.33 33.92 6.07
N SER A 149 -3.27 32.87 5.26
CA SER A 149 -4.04 32.75 4.01
C SER A 149 -4.76 31.42 4.01
N ASP A 150 -6.09 31.47 3.97
CA ASP A 150 -6.97 30.31 3.99
C ASP A 150 -6.75 29.34 2.82
N PRO A 151 -7.06 28.04 3.00
CA PRO A 151 -6.94 27.03 1.95
C PRO A 151 -8.13 27.10 0.97
N ALA A 152 -8.10 28.07 0.05
CA ALA A 152 -8.99 28.06 -1.11
C ALA A 152 -8.53 27.01 -2.12
N SER A 153 -9.25 25.88 -2.17
CA SER A 153 -9.04 24.81 -3.14
C SER A 153 -9.21 25.32 -4.58
N ALA A 154 -8.10 25.59 -5.26
CA ALA A 154 -8.07 25.88 -6.69
C ALA A 154 -8.11 24.55 -7.46
N ALA A 155 -9.32 24.11 -7.82
CA ALA A 155 -9.49 22.96 -8.70
C ALA A 155 -8.78 23.21 -10.05
N LEU A 156 -7.85 22.32 -10.41
CA LEU A 156 -7.29 22.30 -11.76
C LEU A 156 -8.42 22.08 -12.77
N PRO A 157 -8.56 22.91 -13.81
CA PRO A 157 -9.63 22.74 -14.79
C PRO A 157 -9.40 21.44 -15.56
N GLY A 158 -10.28 20.46 -15.34
CA GLY A 158 -10.27 19.19 -16.04
C GLY A 158 -10.46 19.38 -17.53
N ARG A 159 -9.37 19.42 -18.29
CA ARG A 159 -9.38 19.48 -19.75
C ARG A 159 -9.90 18.15 -20.29
N THR A 160 -11.21 18.05 -20.48
CA THR A 160 -11.88 16.92 -21.12
C THR A 160 -11.50 16.88 -22.61
N ILE A 161 -10.32 16.35 -22.89
CA ILE A 161 -9.94 15.91 -24.23
C ILE A 161 -10.85 14.73 -24.55
N LYS A 162 -11.82 14.95 -25.45
CA LYS A 162 -12.61 13.88 -26.03
C LYS A 162 -11.62 12.87 -26.63
N PRO A 163 -11.67 11.57 -26.26
CA PRO A 163 -10.78 10.58 -26.84
C PRO A 163 -10.92 10.60 -28.37
N PRO A 164 -9.85 10.29 -29.12
CA PRO A 164 -9.92 10.23 -30.57
C PRO A 164 -11.09 9.34 -30.98
N ALA A 165 -11.88 9.80 -31.95
CA ALA A 165 -13.02 9.02 -32.42
C ALA A 165 -12.52 7.64 -32.88
N PRO A 166 -13.23 6.55 -32.52
CA PRO A 166 -12.85 5.21 -32.98
C PRO A 166 -12.69 5.23 -34.50
N ALA A 167 -11.63 4.58 -35.00
CA ALA A 167 -11.49 4.42 -36.44
C ALA A 167 -12.75 3.71 -36.98
N PRO A 168 -13.30 4.07 -38.15
CA PRO A 168 -14.60 3.55 -38.61
C PRO A 168 -14.67 2.02 -38.78
N LYS A 169 -13.53 1.33 -38.74
CA LYS A 169 -13.43 -0.13 -38.73
C LYS A 169 -13.66 -0.76 -37.34
N THR A 170 -13.47 -0.01 -36.24
CA THR A 170 -13.62 -0.54 -34.87
C THR A 170 -15.04 -0.33 -34.31
N GLU A 171 -15.80 0.65 -34.78
CA GLU A 171 -17.20 0.88 -34.37
C GLU A 171 -18.11 -0.37 -34.42
N PRO A 172 -18.19 -1.14 -35.52
CA PRO A 172 -19.04 -2.33 -35.57
C PRO A 172 -18.57 -3.42 -34.59
N LEU A 173 -17.25 -3.56 -34.38
CA LEU A 173 -16.68 -4.52 -33.44
C LEU A 173 -17.04 -4.16 -31.99
N LEU A 174 -17.03 -2.86 -31.65
CA LEU A 174 -17.43 -2.38 -30.32
C LEU A 174 -18.93 -2.56 -30.08
N ALA A 175 -19.76 -2.36 -31.10
CA ALA A 175 -21.19 -2.60 -31.03
C ALA A 175 -21.50 -4.09 -30.82
N GLU A 176 -20.87 -4.98 -31.58
CA GLU A 176 -20.99 -6.43 -31.39
C GLU A 176 -20.47 -6.87 -30.01
N LEU A 177 -19.39 -6.28 -29.51
CA LEU A 177 -18.86 -6.58 -28.17
C LEU A 177 -19.80 -6.12 -27.05
N ALA A 178 -20.55 -5.03 -27.26
CA ALA A 178 -21.52 -4.50 -26.31
C ALA A 178 -22.80 -5.34 -26.22
N ASP A 179 -23.17 -6.08 -27.28
CA ASP A 179 -24.32 -6.99 -27.27
C ASP A 179 -24.10 -8.13 -26.24
N PRO A 180 -24.97 -8.31 -25.23
CA PRO A 180 -24.88 -9.43 -24.29
C PRO A 180 -24.98 -10.81 -24.95
N ALA A 181 -25.59 -10.94 -26.14
CA ALA A 181 -25.73 -12.20 -26.86
C ALA A 181 -24.43 -12.70 -27.51
N THR A 182 -23.42 -11.84 -27.64
CA THR A 182 -22.13 -12.19 -28.26
C THR A 182 -21.39 -13.23 -27.42
N LYS A 183 -21.05 -14.37 -28.05
CA LYS A 183 -20.44 -15.55 -27.41
C LYS A 183 -18.98 -15.32 -27.02
N THR A 184 -18.51 -16.07 -26.01
CA THR A 184 -17.16 -15.96 -25.44
C THR A 184 -16.03 -16.07 -26.48
N GLU A 185 -16.19 -16.95 -27.46
CA GLU A 185 -15.22 -17.16 -28.54
C GLU A 185 -15.20 -15.96 -29.51
N ARG A 186 -16.38 -15.46 -29.89
CA ARG A 186 -16.51 -14.29 -30.75
C ARG A 186 -16.00 -13.01 -30.06
N ARG A 187 -16.20 -12.91 -28.74
CA ARG A 187 -15.65 -11.85 -27.89
C ARG A 187 -14.11 -11.85 -27.87
N LEU A 188 -13.47 -13.03 -27.93
CA LEU A 188 -12.01 -13.17 -28.06
C LEU A 188 -11.54 -12.66 -29.42
N GLU A 189 -12.16 -13.12 -30.52
CA GLU A 189 -11.84 -12.67 -31.89
C GLU A 189 -11.94 -11.14 -32.05
N ILE A 190 -13.02 -10.54 -31.52
CA ILE A 190 -13.19 -9.08 -31.52
C ILE A 190 -12.07 -8.40 -30.73
N GLY A 191 -11.69 -8.95 -29.58
CA GLY A 191 -10.58 -8.44 -28.77
C GLY A 191 -9.27 -8.41 -29.54
N ASP A 192 -8.95 -9.46 -30.29
CA ASP A 192 -7.72 -9.53 -31.08
C ASP A 192 -7.77 -8.60 -32.31
N GLN A 193 -8.92 -8.49 -33.00
CA GLN A 193 -9.10 -7.52 -34.09
C GLN A 193 -8.98 -6.06 -33.61
N LEU A 194 -9.50 -5.73 -32.41
CA LEU A 194 -9.29 -4.43 -31.78
C LEU A 194 -7.82 -4.18 -31.42
N ALA A 195 -7.07 -5.24 -31.11
CA ALA A 195 -5.63 -5.13 -30.82
C ALA A 195 -4.83 -4.72 -32.06
N GLU A 196 -5.16 -5.29 -33.23
CA GLU A 196 -4.55 -4.95 -34.52
C GLU A 196 -4.95 -3.56 -35.04
N LEU A 197 -6.22 -3.19 -34.89
CA LEU A 197 -6.77 -1.92 -35.40
C LEU A 197 -6.49 -0.70 -34.50
N GLY A 198 -5.95 -0.93 -33.30
CA GLY A 198 -5.82 0.08 -32.25
C GLY A 198 -7.09 0.19 -31.42
N ASP A 199 -7.04 -0.33 -30.19
CA ASP A 199 -8.20 -0.45 -29.32
C ASP A 199 -8.61 0.90 -28.72
N PRO A 200 -9.76 1.47 -29.09
CA PRO A 200 -10.15 2.84 -28.69
C PRO A 200 -10.85 2.87 -27.33
N ARG A 201 -10.99 1.74 -26.63
CA ARG A 201 -11.78 1.66 -25.39
C ARG A 201 -11.07 2.43 -24.26
N PRO A 202 -11.79 3.28 -23.50
CA PRO A 202 -11.20 4.02 -22.38
C PRO A 202 -10.57 3.09 -21.35
N GLY A 203 -9.31 3.35 -20.99
CA GLY A 203 -8.54 2.53 -20.06
C GLY A 203 -7.62 1.49 -20.68
N VAL A 204 -7.65 1.29 -22.01
CA VAL A 204 -6.90 0.20 -22.67
C VAL A 204 -5.56 0.65 -23.22
N GLY A 205 -5.52 1.80 -23.90
CA GLY A 205 -4.35 2.29 -24.64
C GLY A 205 -3.50 3.33 -23.90
N LEU A 206 -2.81 4.15 -24.69
CA LEU A 206 -2.03 5.30 -24.29
C LEU A 206 -2.75 6.62 -24.65
N ASP A 207 -2.36 7.73 -24.04
CA ASP A 207 -2.81 9.08 -24.41
C ASP A 207 -2.00 9.66 -25.58
N SER A 208 -2.30 10.92 -25.96
CA SER A 208 -1.58 11.63 -27.04
C SER A 208 -0.08 11.81 -26.78
N ASP A 209 0.34 11.72 -25.52
CA ASP A 209 1.70 11.97 -25.06
C ASP A 209 2.44 10.64 -24.82
N GLY A 210 1.82 9.50 -25.16
CA GLY A 210 2.38 8.16 -25.01
C GLY A 210 2.28 7.59 -23.58
N ARG A 211 1.56 8.24 -22.67
CA ARG A 211 1.41 7.79 -21.27
C ARG A 211 0.21 6.84 -21.15
N PRO A 212 0.18 5.93 -20.16
CA PRO A 212 -0.97 5.06 -19.93
C PRO A 212 -2.28 5.82 -19.70
N ALA A 213 -3.25 5.68 -20.62
CA ALA A 213 -4.55 6.32 -20.53
C ALA A 213 -5.47 5.56 -19.58
N ILE A 214 -5.16 5.58 -18.28
CA ILE A 214 -5.89 4.81 -17.27
C ILE A 214 -7.34 5.28 -17.15
N GLY A 215 -8.27 4.34 -17.33
CA GLY A 215 -9.69 4.56 -17.15
C GLY A 215 -10.04 4.53 -15.67
N TRP A 216 -9.78 5.61 -14.94
CA TRP A 216 -10.08 5.69 -13.52
C TRP A 216 -11.58 5.62 -13.24
N VAL A 217 -11.95 4.90 -12.19
CA VAL A 217 -13.31 4.82 -11.67
C VAL A 217 -13.31 5.26 -10.22
N GLU A 218 -14.19 6.21 -9.88
CA GLU A 218 -14.34 6.72 -8.52
C GLU A 218 -15.19 5.76 -7.67
N ILE A 219 -14.63 5.39 -6.51
CA ILE A 219 -15.32 4.66 -5.46
C ILE A 219 -15.57 5.66 -4.32
N PRO A 220 -16.83 5.99 -4.00
CA PRO A 220 -17.14 6.94 -2.93
C PRO A 220 -16.81 6.35 -1.55
N ALA A 221 -16.53 7.25 -0.61
CA ALA A 221 -16.35 6.92 0.80
C ALA A 221 -17.62 6.28 1.41
N GLY A 222 -17.45 5.61 2.56
CA GLY A 222 -18.55 5.12 3.40
C GLY A 222 -18.59 3.59 3.55
N SER A 223 -19.63 3.09 4.22
CA SER A 223 -19.69 1.69 4.67
C SER A 223 -19.98 0.66 3.57
N PHE A 224 -19.42 -0.54 3.73
CA PHE A 224 -19.70 -1.75 2.95
C PHE A 224 -19.59 -3.02 3.79
N LEU A 225 -19.99 -4.15 3.19
CA LEU A 225 -19.89 -5.49 3.77
C LEU A 225 -18.70 -6.23 3.16
N TYR A 226 -17.72 -6.57 4.00
CA TYR A 226 -16.46 -7.22 3.63
C TYR A 226 -16.42 -8.71 4.00
N GLY A 227 -15.84 -9.52 3.12
CA GLY A 227 -15.56 -10.95 3.31
C GLY A 227 -16.80 -11.83 3.32
N ALA A 228 -16.61 -13.10 3.67
CA ALA A 228 -17.69 -14.10 3.73
C ALA A 228 -18.70 -13.84 4.85
N LYS A 229 -18.23 -13.23 5.93
CA LYS A 229 -19.04 -12.90 7.11
C LYS A 229 -19.83 -11.60 6.96
N LYS A 230 -19.69 -10.89 5.83
CA LYS A 230 -20.29 -9.57 5.59
C LYS A 230 -20.01 -8.60 6.76
N GLU A 231 -18.75 -8.54 7.20
CA GLU A 231 -18.32 -7.63 8.27
C GLU A 231 -18.42 -6.19 7.78
N ARG A 232 -19.14 -5.31 8.51
CA ARG A 232 -19.20 -3.89 8.15
C ARG A 232 -17.80 -3.26 8.29
N ARG A 233 -17.36 -2.58 7.24
CA ARG A 233 -16.16 -1.73 7.23
C ARG A 233 -16.44 -0.42 6.48
N ASP A 234 -15.59 0.57 6.73
CA ASP A 234 -15.62 1.86 6.07
C ASP A 234 -14.33 2.06 5.26
N ASN A 235 -14.41 2.84 4.19
CA ASN A 235 -13.27 3.32 3.42
C ASN A 235 -13.44 4.80 3.07
N ASP A 236 -12.33 5.50 2.91
CA ASP A 236 -12.29 6.82 2.27
C ASP A 236 -12.58 6.70 0.76
N ALA A 237 -12.81 7.83 0.09
CA ALA A 237 -13.00 7.83 -1.36
C ALA A 237 -11.66 7.54 -2.07
N PHE A 238 -11.68 6.66 -3.07
CA PHE A 238 -10.50 6.32 -3.86
C PHE A 238 -10.85 6.15 -5.34
N ARG A 239 -9.82 6.01 -6.19
CA ARG A 239 -9.98 5.66 -7.60
C ARG A 239 -9.28 4.34 -7.89
N ILE A 240 -9.88 3.53 -8.75
CA ILE A 240 -9.31 2.25 -9.22
C ILE A 240 -9.35 2.20 -10.74
N GLY A 241 -8.39 1.49 -11.36
CA GLY A 241 -8.43 1.25 -12.80
C GLY A 241 -9.65 0.42 -13.18
N ARG A 242 -10.39 0.85 -14.21
CA ARG A 242 -11.55 0.15 -14.78
C ARG A 242 -11.22 -1.28 -15.23
N VAL A 243 -10.00 -1.47 -15.69
CA VAL A 243 -9.45 -2.70 -16.24
C VAL A 243 -8.06 -2.94 -15.64
N PRO A 244 -7.55 -4.19 -15.65
CA PRO A 244 -6.14 -4.44 -15.38
C PRO A 244 -5.23 -3.68 -16.36
N ILE A 245 -4.02 -3.35 -15.91
CA ILE A 245 -2.98 -2.74 -16.77
C ILE A 245 -2.73 -3.62 -17.99
N THR A 246 -2.71 -3.02 -19.17
CA THR A 246 -2.55 -3.74 -20.44
C THR A 246 -1.09 -3.90 -20.84
N ASN A 247 -0.81 -4.80 -21.80
CA ASN A 247 0.52 -4.96 -22.37
C ASN A 247 1.06 -3.64 -22.93
N VAL A 248 0.28 -2.85 -23.67
CA VAL A 248 0.74 -1.56 -24.23
C VAL A 248 1.05 -0.52 -23.16
N GLN A 249 0.28 -0.48 -22.07
CA GLN A 249 0.54 0.40 -20.93
C GLN A 249 1.80 -0.01 -20.17
N TYR A 250 2.03 -1.31 -19.98
CA TYR A 250 3.26 -1.83 -19.37
C TYR A 250 4.48 -1.65 -20.28
N GLN A 251 4.29 -1.72 -21.61
CA GLN A 251 5.35 -1.47 -22.57
C GLN A 251 5.83 0.00 -22.53
N ALA A 252 4.94 0.95 -22.24
CA ALA A 252 5.33 2.34 -22.02
C ALA A 252 6.27 2.50 -20.80
N PHE A 253 6.04 1.74 -19.71
CA PHE A 253 6.97 1.68 -18.56
C PHE A 253 8.34 1.11 -18.96
N ILE A 254 8.36 -0.01 -19.70
CA ILE A 254 9.61 -0.61 -20.19
C ILE A 254 10.38 0.38 -21.09
N ALA A 255 9.69 1.02 -22.05
CA ALA A 255 10.28 1.99 -22.97
C ALA A 255 10.77 3.27 -22.28
N ALA A 256 10.11 3.69 -21.20
CA ALA A 256 10.51 4.82 -20.35
C ALA A 256 11.61 4.46 -19.33
N GLY A 257 12.40 3.40 -19.57
CA GLY A 257 13.52 3.02 -18.71
C GLY A 257 13.12 2.33 -17.41
N GLY A 258 11.92 1.76 -17.31
CA GLY A 258 11.37 1.17 -16.08
C GLY A 258 12.26 0.10 -15.41
N TYR A 259 13.06 -0.63 -16.20
CA TYR A 259 14.01 -1.64 -15.71
C TYR A 259 15.47 -1.15 -15.64
N THR A 260 15.79 0.00 -16.24
CA THR A 260 17.14 0.59 -16.21
C THR A 260 17.28 1.59 -15.06
N GLU A 261 16.30 2.46 -14.88
CA GLU A 261 16.29 3.51 -13.85
C GLU A 261 16.03 2.94 -12.44
N ASN A 262 17.02 3.07 -11.55
CA ASN A 262 16.91 2.52 -10.19
C ASN A 262 15.82 3.18 -9.32
N ARG A 263 15.44 4.44 -9.60
CA ARG A 263 14.50 5.22 -8.77
C ARG A 263 13.14 4.54 -8.58
N TRP A 264 12.68 3.76 -9.56
CA TRP A 264 11.42 3.01 -9.48
C TRP A 264 11.49 1.81 -8.52
N TRP A 265 12.69 1.34 -8.21
CA TRP A 265 12.95 0.16 -7.40
C TRP A 265 13.42 0.49 -5.98
N GLU A 266 13.64 1.77 -5.68
CA GLU A 266 14.06 2.24 -4.36
C GLU A 266 13.06 1.83 -3.26
N GLY A 267 13.57 1.13 -2.25
CA GLY A 267 12.80 0.59 -1.13
C GLY A 267 12.20 -0.81 -1.36
N LEU A 268 12.41 -1.44 -2.52
CA LEU A 268 11.94 -2.80 -2.78
C LEU A 268 13.00 -3.86 -2.43
N GLU A 269 12.60 -4.93 -1.75
CA GLU A 269 13.50 -6.03 -1.34
C GLU A 269 14.20 -6.76 -2.51
N ARG A 270 13.63 -6.68 -3.71
CA ARG A 270 14.13 -7.35 -4.91
C ARG A 270 13.89 -6.50 -6.16
N ARG A 271 14.98 -6.13 -6.83
CA ARG A 271 14.97 -5.66 -8.22
C ARG A 271 14.87 -6.85 -9.18
N ILE A 272 14.22 -6.63 -10.32
CA ILE A 272 14.22 -7.54 -11.47
C ILE A 272 14.93 -6.80 -12.60
N GLU A 273 15.94 -7.42 -13.22
CA GLU A 273 16.78 -6.73 -14.22
C GLU A 273 16.18 -6.75 -15.64
N SER A 274 15.23 -7.63 -15.91
CA SER A 274 14.57 -7.70 -17.23
C SER A 274 13.14 -8.25 -17.09
N PRO A 275 12.18 -7.70 -17.85
CA PRO A 275 10.82 -8.21 -17.87
C PRO A 275 10.78 -9.65 -18.36
N ILE A 276 9.83 -10.44 -17.84
CA ILE A 276 9.47 -11.73 -18.43
C ILE A 276 8.37 -11.45 -19.47
N GLU A 277 8.56 -11.91 -20.70
CA GLU A 277 7.54 -11.74 -21.74
C GLU A 277 6.22 -12.44 -21.38
N PRO A 278 5.07 -11.86 -21.77
CA PRO A 278 3.76 -12.46 -21.55
C PRO A 278 3.55 -13.65 -22.50
N ASN A 279 2.70 -14.59 -22.12
CA ASN A 279 2.24 -15.68 -22.99
C ASN A 279 1.31 -15.17 -24.11
N TRP A 280 0.73 -13.98 -23.95
CA TRP A 280 -0.18 -13.34 -24.91
C TRP A 280 0.20 -11.87 -25.07
N GLU A 281 0.81 -11.55 -26.19
CA GLU A 281 1.50 -10.27 -26.44
C GLU A 281 0.57 -9.15 -26.93
N GLN A 282 -0.68 -9.44 -27.26
CA GLN A 282 -1.63 -8.47 -27.84
C GLN A 282 -1.73 -7.21 -26.95
N PRO A 283 -1.64 -5.99 -27.52
CA PRO A 283 -1.47 -4.75 -26.75
C PRO A 283 -2.59 -4.47 -25.73
N ASN A 284 -3.82 -4.92 -26.00
CA ASN A 284 -5.00 -4.73 -25.15
C ASN A 284 -5.29 -5.90 -24.18
N ARG A 285 -4.47 -6.95 -24.16
CA ARG A 285 -4.55 -8.01 -23.15
C ARG A 285 -3.90 -7.55 -21.83
N PRO A 286 -4.34 -8.06 -20.67
CA PRO A 286 -3.75 -7.70 -19.38
C PRO A 286 -2.29 -8.12 -19.31
N ARG A 287 -1.39 -7.25 -18.83
CA ARG A 287 -0.01 -7.65 -18.58
C ARG A 287 0.03 -8.67 -17.45
N GLU A 288 0.58 -9.82 -17.77
CA GLU A 288 0.80 -10.92 -16.82
C GLU A 288 2.31 -11.26 -16.73
N ARG A 289 2.65 -12.35 -16.04
CA ARG A 289 4.05 -12.74 -15.70
C ARG A 289 4.89 -11.66 -14.99
N VAL A 290 4.25 -10.74 -14.26
CA VAL A 290 4.92 -9.76 -13.38
C VAL A 290 4.98 -10.24 -11.92
N TYR A 291 6.11 -9.97 -11.26
CA TYR A 291 6.29 -10.07 -9.82
C TYR A 291 5.66 -8.88 -9.09
N TRP A 292 5.45 -9.02 -7.78
CA TRP A 292 4.89 -7.94 -6.95
C TRP A 292 5.76 -6.68 -6.94
N CYS A 293 7.09 -6.82 -6.92
CA CYS A 293 8.01 -5.69 -6.98
C CYS A 293 7.98 -4.95 -8.33
N GLU A 294 7.80 -5.66 -9.45
CA GLU A 294 7.58 -5.06 -10.77
C GLU A 294 6.29 -4.22 -10.81
N ALA A 295 5.21 -4.71 -10.20
CA ALA A 295 3.97 -3.96 -10.10
C ALA A 295 4.10 -2.71 -9.22
N MET A 296 4.88 -2.78 -8.13
CA MET A 296 5.19 -1.62 -7.28
C MET A 296 6.08 -0.59 -7.99
N ALA A 297 7.09 -1.03 -8.76
CA ALA A 297 7.93 -0.16 -9.57
C ALA A 297 7.12 0.54 -10.68
N TYR A 298 6.22 -0.19 -11.34
CA TYR A 298 5.25 0.37 -12.28
C TYR A 298 4.34 1.43 -11.62
N CYS A 299 3.83 1.17 -10.41
CA CYS A 299 3.06 2.15 -9.65
C CYS A 299 3.87 3.42 -9.32
N ALA A 300 5.15 3.29 -8.95
CA ALA A 300 6.03 4.43 -8.69
C ALA A 300 6.28 5.28 -9.95
N TRP A 301 6.60 4.63 -11.08
CA TRP A 301 6.74 5.30 -12.38
C TRP A 301 5.44 5.97 -12.84
N LEU A 302 4.31 5.29 -12.70
CA LEU A 302 3.01 5.81 -13.12
C LEU A 302 2.57 7.00 -12.23
N SER A 303 2.98 7.01 -10.97
CA SER A 303 2.76 8.14 -10.05
C SER A 303 3.48 9.40 -10.52
N ASP A 304 4.77 9.29 -10.90
CA ASP A 304 5.55 10.39 -11.47
C ASP A 304 4.99 10.82 -12.84
N THR A 305 4.69 9.85 -13.70
CA THR A 305 4.19 10.06 -15.07
C THR A 305 2.84 10.80 -15.12
N LEU A 306 1.94 10.52 -14.17
CA LEU A 306 0.61 11.14 -14.09
C LEU A 306 0.48 12.23 -13.03
N GLN A 307 1.50 12.45 -12.19
CA GLN A 307 1.46 13.33 -11.02
C GLN A 307 0.28 12.99 -10.07
N LEU A 308 0.12 11.70 -9.76
CA LEU A 308 -0.93 11.15 -8.89
C LEU A 308 -0.31 10.16 -7.88
N ASP A 309 -0.88 9.99 -6.70
CA ASP A 309 -0.54 8.84 -5.82
C ASP A 309 -1.15 7.55 -6.41
N VAL A 310 -0.35 6.79 -7.16
CA VAL A 310 -0.77 5.52 -7.76
C VAL A 310 -0.11 4.36 -7.02
N ARG A 311 -0.94 3.44 -6.53
CA ARG A 311 -0.52 2.26 -5.76
C ARG A 311 -1.39 1.06 -6.10
N LEU A 312 -0.96 -0.12 -5.65
CA LEU A 312 -1.83 -1.28 -5.62
C LEU A 312 -3.03 -1.04 -4.68
N PRO A 313 -4.23 -1.53 -5.03
CA PRO A 313 -5.35 -1.52 -4.10
C PRO A 313 -5.07 -2.49 -2.95
N THR A 314 -5.55 -2.15 -1.77
CA THR A 314 -5.59 -3.08 -0.63
C THR A 314 -6.77 -4.06 -0.81
N GLU A 315 -6.71 -5.23 -0.17
CA GLU A 315 -7.69 -6.33 -0.35
C GLU A 315 -9.15 -5.88 -0.22
N TRP A 316 -9.44 -5.07 0.80
CA TRP A 316 -10.77 -4.54 1.08
C TRP A 316 -11.24 -3.43 0.12
N GLU A 317 -10.34 -2.69 -0.53
CA GLU A 317 -10.64 -1.69 -1.56
C GLU A 317 -10.96 -2.40 -2.88
N TRP A 318 -10.17 -3.42 -3.21
CA TRP A 318 -10.44 -4.31 -4.34
C TRP A 318 -11.79 -5.01 -4.16
N GLU A 319 -12.08 -5.55 -2.97
CA GLU A 319 -13.37 -6.20 -2.70
C GLU A 319 -14.53 -5.20 -2.72
N ARG A 320 -14.38 -3.99 -2.16
CA ARG A 320 -15.37 -2.90 -2.27
C ARG A 320 -15.63 -2.52 -3.73
N ALA A 321 -14.59 -2.40 -4.55
CA ALA A 321 -14.72 -2.09 -5.97
C ALA A 321 -15.42 -3.22 -6.75
N ALA A 322 -15.16 -4.49 -6.41
CA ALA A 322 -15.76 -5.64 -7.06
C ALA A 322 -17.21 -5.93 -6.61
N ARG A 323 -17.52 -5.80 -5.32
CA ARG A 323 -18.82 -6.20 -4.72
C ARG A 323 -19.74 -5.02 -4.40
N GLY A 324 -19.29 -3.78 -4.51
CA GLY A 324 -20.05 -2.61 -4.06
C GLY A 324 -20.26 -2.63 -2.54
N THR A 325 -21.44 -2.21 -2.08
CA THR A 325 -21.75 -2.02 -0.65
C THR A 325 -22.59 -3.14 -0.03
N ASP A 326 -23.29 -3.94 -0.83
CA ASP A 326 -24.31 -4.92 -0.41
C ASP A 326 -23.78 -6.34 -0.13
N GLY A 327 -22.50 -6.60 -0.45
CA GLY A 327 -21.88 -7.91 -0.24
C GLY A 327 -22.50 -9.01 -1.09
N ARG A 328 -22.95 -8.69 -2.31
CA ARG A 328 -23.27 -9.66 -3.39
C ARG A 328 -22.22 -10.76 -3.58
N GLU A 329 -22.58 -11.90 -4.16
CA GLU A 329 -21.62 -12.99 -4.41
C GLU A 329 -20.65 -12.69 -5.57
N TYR A 330 -21.16 -12.15 -6.68
CA TYR A 330 -20.41 -11.81 -7.90
C TYR A 330 -20.55 -10.31 -8.23
N PRO A 331 -19.68 -9.70 -9.05
CA PRO A 331 -19.79 -8.27 -9.38
C PRO A 331 -21.15 -7.88 -9.97
N TRP A 332 -21.70 -8.75 -10.81
CA TRP A 332 -23.01 -8.65 -11.46
C TRP A 332 -24.22 -9.02 -10.55
N GLY A 333 -24.00 -9.31 -9.27
CA GLY A 333 -25.05 -9.68 -8.31
C GLY A 333 -24.91 -11.10 -7.77
N ASP A 334 -26.04 -11.70 -7.42
CA ASP A 334 -26.07 -13.05 -6.84
C ASP A 334 -26.30 -14.12 -7.91
N GLY A 335 -25.67 -15.29 -7.72
CA GLY A 335 -25.69 -16.41 -8.66
C GLY A 335 -24.65 -16.30 -9.78
N TYR A 336 -24.07 -17.45 -10.14
CA TYR A 336 -23.17 -17.54 -11.28
C TYR A 336 -23.91 -17.30 -12.60
N ARG A 337 -23.25 -16.64 -13.56
CA ARG A 337 -23.78 -16.44 -14.92
C ARG A 337 -22.73 -16.83 -15.94
N ALA A 338 -23.09 -17.80 -16.79
CA ALA A 338 -22.22 -18.25 -17.87
C ALA A 338 -21.88 -17.10 -18.84
N GLY A 339 -20.63 -17.04 -19.31
CA GLY A 339 -20.17 -16.00 -20.24
C GLY A 339 -20.06 -14.60 -19.64
N TYR A 340 -20.14 -14.43 -18.32
CA TYR A 340 -19.87 -13.14 -17.65
C TYR A 340 -18.38 -12.99 -17.24
N ALA A 341 -17.56 -14.02 -17.44
CA ALA A 341 -16.12 -13.92 -17.20
C ALA A 341 -15.32 -14.92 -18.05
N ASN A 342 -14.03 -14.64 -18.19
CA ASN A 342 -13.06 -15.61 -18.71
C ASN A 342 -12.59 -16.53 -17.58
N ILE A 343 -13.29 -17.64 -17.38
CA ILE A 343 -12.88 -18.73 -16.49
C ILE A 343 -13.07 -20.08 -17.19
N ASN A 344 -12.60 -21.16 -16.56
CA ASN A 344 -13.01 -22.51 -16.94
C ASN A 344 -14.42 -22.77 -16.38
N GLU A 345 -15.45 -22.65 -17.24
CA GLU A 345 -16.85 -22.90 -16.87
C GLU A 345 -17.20 -24.41 -16.90
N THR A 346 -16.46 -25.19 -17.68
CA THR A 346 -16.70 -26.64 -17.84
C THR A 346 -16.41 -27.43 -16.56
N ASN A 347 -15.49 -26.96 -15.72
CA ASN A 347 -15.07 -27.61 -14.47
C ASN A 347 -16.16 -27.76 -13.39
N GLN A 348 -17.36 -27.21 -13.57
CA GLN A 348 -18.55 -27.46 -12.72
C GLN A 348 -19.86 -27.50 -13.54
N GLU A 349 -19.78 -27.78 -14.85
CA GLU A 349 -20.92 -27.68 -15.79
C GLU A 349 -21.62 -26.29 -15.76
N ALA A 350 -20.89 -25.25 -15.31
CA ALA A 350 -21.43 -23.91 -15.08
C ALA A 350 -21.63 -23.11 -16.38
N GLY A 351 -21.07 -23.60 -17.49
CA GLY A 351 -21.14 -23.02 -18.82
C GLY A 351 -20.23 -23.78 -19.79
N PRO A 352 -20.35 -23.54 -21.10
CA PRO A 352 -19.54 -24.20 -22.12
C PRO A 352 -18.13 -23.58 -22.28
N SER A 353 -17.90 -22.37 -21.75
CA SER A 353 -16.72 -21.57 -22.11
C SER A 353 -15.45 -22.08 -21.41
N TYR A 354 -14.38 -22.28 -22.18
CA TYR A 354 -13.04 -22.45 -21.63
C TYR A 354 -11.95 -22.07 -22.66
N LEU A 355 -11.51 -20.81 -22.64
CA LEU A 355 -10.62 -20.28 -23.68
C LEU A 355 -9.13 -20.68 -23.55
N GLN A 356 -8.70 -21.15 -22.37
CA GLN A 356 -7.29 -21.46 -22.04
C GLN A 356 -6.29 -20.30 -22.27
N GLN A 357 -6.78 -19.06 -22.36
CA GLN A 357 -5.96 -17.87 -22.56
C GLN A 357 -6.58 -16.64 -21.91
N THR A 358 -5.79 -15.59 -21.68
CA THR A 358 -6.35 -14.26 -21.38
C THR A 358 -7.11 -13.72 -22.60
N THR A 359 -8.12 -12.91 -22.36
CA THR A 359 -8.79 -12.11 -23.40
C THR A 359 -8.29 -10.68 -23.34
N ALA A 360 -8.57 -9.87 -24.37
CA ALA A 360 -8.47 -8.43 -24.24
C ALA A 360 -9.22 -7.95 -22.97
N VAL A 361 -8.73 -6.90 -22.31
CA VAL A 361 -9.49 -6.27 -21.23
C VAL A 361 -10.76 -5.62 -21.80
N GLY A 362 -11.77 -5.34 -20.98
CA GLY A 362 -13.01 -4.70 -21.46
C GLY A 362 -14.00 -5.64 -22.17
N THR A 363 -13.67 -6.92 -22.34
CA THR A 363 -14.39 -7.89 -23.18
C THR A 363 -15.74 -8.40 -22.63
N TYR A 364 -16.01 -8.20 -21.33
CA TYR A 364 -17.26 -8.62 -20.67
C TYR A 364 -18.02 -7.41 -20.09
N PRO A 365 -18.63 -6.54 -20.91
CA PRO A 365 -19.36 -5.36 -20.44
C PRO A 365 -20.53 -5.68 -19.49
N GLN A 366 -21.11 -6.88 -19.59
CA GLN A 366 -22.12 -7.43 -18.68
C GLN A 366 -21.60 -7.76 -17.26
N ALA A 367 -20.28 -7.83 -17.07
CA ALA A 367 -19.64 -8.25 -15.82
C ALA A 367 -19.42 -7.11 -14.80
N VAL A 368 -19.95 -5.92 -15.08
CA VAL A 368 -19.58 -4.68 -14.40
C VAL A 368 -20.10 -4.61 -12.96
N ALA A 369 -19.22 -4.22 -12.04
CA ALA A 369 -19.57 -3.93 -10.65
C ALA A 369 -20.42 -2.64 -10.52
N TRP A 370 -21.17 -2.54 -9.43
CA TRP A 370 -22.40 -1.75 -9.26
C TRP A 370 -22.48 -0.33 -9.85
N MET A 371 -23.70 -0.04 -10.32
CA MET A 371 -24.24 1.17 -10.96
C MET A 371 -23.64 1.54 -12.33
N GLU A 372 -24.53 1.88 -13.27
CA GLU A 372 -24.33 1.95 -14.74
C GLU A 372 -23.34 3.03 -15.24
N ARG A 373 -22.51 3.58 -14.36
CA ARG A 373 -21.44 4.55 -14.67
C ARG A 373 -20.05 4.07 -14.28
N SER A 374 -19.96 3.07 -13.41
CA SER A 374 -18.69 2.61 -12.82
C SER A 374 -17.84 1.84 -13.83
N GLY A 375 -18.43 0.88 -14.56
CA GLY A 375 -17.77 0.21 -15.69
C GLY A 375 -16.62 -0.74 -15.36
N ILE A 376 -16.33 -1.00 -14.08
CA ILE A 376 -15.18 -1.82 -13.64
C ILE A 376 -15.36 -3.27 -14.10
N GLN A 377 -14.38 -3.78 -14.84
CA GLN A 377 -14.26 -5.20 -15.17
C GLN A 377 -13.11 -5.83 -14.38
N VAL A 378 -13.49 -6.67 -13.42
CA VAL A 378 -12.56 -7.38 -12.54
C VAL A 378 -12.32 -8.79 -13.09
N PRO A 379 -11.07 -9.30 -13.16
CA PRO A 379 -10.84 -10.71 -13.48
C PRO A 379 -11.55 -11.61 -12.46
N ALA A 380 -12.40 -12.52 -12.94
CA ALA A 380 -13.27 -13.26 -12.03
C ALA A 380 -12.52 -14.40 -11.32
N ARG A 381 -12.43 -14.29 -9.99
CA ARG A 381 -12.49 -15.47 -9.13
C ARG A 381 -13.32 -15.23 -7.87
N CYS A 382 -14.57 -14.83 -8.08
CA CYS A 382 -15.59 -14.83 -7.02
C CYS A 382 -16.02 -16.27 -6.70
N ARG A 383 -15.33 -16.89 -5.74
CA ARG A 383 -15.96 -17.81 -4.78
C ARG A 383 -15.14 -17.82 -3.50
N LEU A 384 -15.73 -17.37 -2.40
CA LEU A 384 -15.01 -17.24 -1.13
C LEU A 384 -14.72 -18.61 -0.52
N GLY A 385 -13.43 -18.97 -0.46
CA GLY A 385 -12.94 -20.18 0.18
C GLY A 385 -11.59 -20.04 0.90
N TYR A 386 -10.95 -18.87 0.82
CA TYR A 386 -9.66 -18.61 1.46
C TYR A 386 -9.71 -17.37 2.34
N ARG A 387 -9.39 -17.55 3.63
CA ARG A 387 -8.92 -16.47 4.49
C ARG A 387 -7.53 -16.06 4.03
N MET A 388 -7.34 -14.78 3.69
CA MET A 388 -6.00 -14.18 3.75
C MET A 388 -5.55 -14.20 5.22
N PRO A 389 -4.41 -14.84 5.56
CA PRO A 389 -3.94 -14.90 6.93
C PRO A 389 -3.40 -13.53 7.36
N ALA A 390 -3.80 -13.06 8.55
CA ALA A 390 -3.33 -11.80 9.13
C ALA A 390 -1.88 -11.93 9.64
N ARG A 391 -0.91 -11.92 8.71
CA ARG A 391 0.54 -11.71 8.85
C ARG A 391 1.15 -11.79 7.44
N PRO A 392 2.36 -11.27 7.20
CA PRO A 392 3.10 -11.51 5.96
C PRO A 392 4.06 -12.71 6.11
N PRO A 393 3.67 -13.96 5.81
CA PRO A 393 4.63 -14.98 5.44
C PRO A 393 4.97 -14.84 3.96
N ARG A 394 6.26 -14.95 3.65
CA ARG A 394 6.89 -15.18 2.33
C ARG A 394 5.88 -15.48 1.21
N ILE A 395 5.85 -14.62 0.18
CA ILE A 395 5.08 -14.85 -1.05
C ILE A 395 5.52 -16.16 -1.69
N SER A 396 4.81 -17.25 -1.36
CA SER A 396 4.95 -18.52 -2.04
C SER A 396 4.43 -18.35 -3.46
N LEU A 397 5.25 -18.73 -4.44
CA LEU A 397 4.96 -18.62 -5.87
C LEU A 397 3.67 -19.32 -6.33
N ARG A 398 2.97 -20.03 -5.43
CA ARG A 398 1.62 -20.57 -5.66
C ARG A 398 0.54 -19.49 -5.84
N SER A 399 0.61 -18.36 -5.13
CA SER A 399 -0.45 -17.33 -5.20
C SER A 399 -0.42 -16.49 -6.49
N ILE A 400 0.71 -16.44 -7.20
CA ILE A 400 0.81 -15.86 -8.55
C ILE A 400 0.62 -16.94 -9.63
N ARG A 401 1.09 -18.19 -9.41
CA ARG A 401 0.82 -19.32 -10.33
C ARG A 401 -0.66 -19.62 -10.51
N ALA A 402 -1.50 -19.41 -9.49
CA ALA A 402 -2.93 -19.70 -9.56
C ALA A 402 -3.73 -18.84 -10.57
N THR A 403 -3.12 -17.79 -11.13
CA THR A 403 -3.72 -16.92 -12.16
C THR A 403 -3.36 -17.38 -13.59
N LEU A 404 -2.41 -18.33 -13.75
CA LEU A 404 -1.85 -18.72 -15.05
C LEU A 404 -1.67 -20.25 -15.24
N ALA A 405 -2.01 -21.07 -14.25
CA ALA A 405 -1.81 -22.53 -14.29
C ALA A 405 -3.10 -23.32 -14.05
N THR A 406 -3.90 -23.41 -15.11
CA THR A 406 -4.66 -24.64 -15.45
C THR A 406 -4.47 -24.90 -16.94
N ALA A 407 -3.23 -25.12 -17.36
CA ALA A 407 -2.88 -25.70 -18.65
C ALA A 407 -1.60 -26.51 -18.41
N SER A 408 -1.81 -27.78 -18.02
CA SER A 408 -0.84 -28.68 -17.33
C SER A 408 -0.48 -28.29 -15.89
#